data_AF-A0A6C0BZC0-F1
#
_entry.id   AF-A0A6C0BZC0-F1
#
_cell.length_a   1.000
_cell.length_b   1.000
_cell.length_c   1.000
_cell.angle_alpha   90.00
_cell.angle_beta   90.00
_cell.angle_gamma   90.00
#
_symmetry.space_group_name_H-M   'P 1'
#
loop_
_entity.id
_entity.type
_entity.pdbx_description
1 polymer ?
#
loop_
_entity_poly.entity_id
_entity_poly.type
_entity_poly.pdbx_seq_one_letter_code
_entity_poly.pdbx_strand_id
1 'polypeptide(L)'
;MISSLIAGNKSLTLNIKEKDVATEQREKFVIFKNTLEIITRIKEGDKLSKTDIYYIDEIGMVQKIKRWWWNQNRKKTFDDLNSDFTKFADFLDKLLMNFKPVNKKYIALCKEIILFINDLMIGLYNLKTTYPDYKEIRCKIDSIILTLIDFKENYVETKRIKNSNSEISQRRNSFDL
;
A
#
# COMPACT_ATOMS: atom_id res chain seq x y z
N MET A 1 16.21 -49.10 3.00
CA MET A 1 16.44 -48.02 3.98
C MET A 1 16.98 -46.72 3.37
N ILE A 2 17.64 -46.72 2.19
CA ILE A 2 18.14 -45.49 1.54
C ILE A 2 17.02 -44.72 0.80
N SER A 3 16.00 -45.42 0.31
CA SER A 3 14.88 -44.80 -0.45
C SER A 3 13.99 -43.87 0.41
N SER A 4 13.81 -44.17 1.70
CA SER A 4 13.02 -43.34 2.62
C SER A 4 13.72 -42.03 3.03
N LEU A 5 15.06 -42.01 3.05
CA LEU A 5 15.85 -40.81 3.38
C LEU A 5 15.87 -39.81 2.22
N ILE A 6 15.87 -40.29 0.97
CA ILE A 6 15.84 -39.43 -0.23
C ILE A 6 14.45 -38.80 -0.40
N ALA A 7 13.37 -39.53 -0.12
CA ALA A 7 12.00 -39.01 -0.16
C ALA A 7 11.75 -37.92 0.90
N GLY A 8 12.25 -38.10 2.12
CA GLY A 8 12.14 -37.11 3.20
C GLY A 8 12.89 -35.81 2.90
N ASN A 9 14.10 -35.89 2.33
CA ASN A 9 14.89 -34.70 1.98
C ASN A 9 14.33 -33.97 0.75
N LYS A 10 13.75 -34.68 -0.23
CA LYS A 10 13.07 -34.05 -1.38
C LYS A 10 11.78 -33.34 -0.95
N SER A 11 11.03 -33.92 -0.01
CA SER A 11 9.82 -33.31 0.57
C SER A 11 10.12 -32.08 1.43
N LEU A 12 11.18 -32.11 2.24
CA LEU A 12 11.64 -30.95 3.02
C LEU A 12 12.23 -29.83 2.14
N THR A 13 12.96 -30.16 1.07
CA THR A 13 13.46 -29.16 0.10
C THR A 13 12.37 -28.64 -0.85
N LEU A 14 11.28 -29.36 -1.05
CA LEU A 14 10.08 -28.89 -1.77
C LEU A 14 9.18 -28.00 -0.89
N ASN A 15 9.12 -28.21 0.43
CA ASN A 15 8.38 -27.32 1.33
C ASN A 15 9.06 -25.96 1.56
N ILE A 16 10.33 -25.83 1.20
CA ILE A 16 11.07 -24.55 1.17
C ILE A 16 10.94 -23.87 -0.21
N LYS A 17 10.33 -24.52 -1.21
CA LYS A 17 10.07 -23.92 -2.53
C LYS A 17 8.81 -23.05 -2.48
N GLU A 18 9.01 -21.79 -2.86
CA GLU A 18 7.99 -20.78 -3.17
C GLU A 18 7.02 -20.45 -2.04
N LYS A 19 7.41 -19.52 -1.18
CA LYS A 19 6.44 -18.69 -0.48
C LYS A 19 5.48 -18.11 -1.53
N ASP A 20 4.19 -18.47 -1.47
CA ASP A 20 3.15 -18.02 -2.40
C ASP A 20 3.29 -16.50 -2.59
N VAL A 21 3.49 -16.03 -3.83
CA VAL A 21 3.72 -14.61 -4.15
C VAL A 21 2.63 -13.73 -3.52
N ALA A 22 1.38 -14.20 -3.46
CA ALA A 22 0.30 -13.47 -2.80
C ALA A 22 0.52 -13.31 -1.29
N THR A 23 1.16 -14.28 -0.64
CA THR A 23 1.53 -14.25 0.78
C THR A 23 2.67 -13.26 1.02
N GLU A 24 3.70 -13.25 0.17
CA GLU A 24 4.80 -12.29 0.26
C GLU A 24 4.30 -10.83 0.09
N GLN A 25 3.46 -10.59 -0.91
CA GLN A 25 2.88 -9.25 -1.12
C GLN A 25 1.95 -8.84 0.03
N ARG A 26 1.25 -9.81 0.65
CA ARG A 26 0.42 -9.55 1.83
C ARG A 26 1.25 -9.14 3.03
N GLU A 27 2.37 -9.78 3.30
CA GLU A 27 3.27 -9.39 4.40
C GLU A 27 3.81 -7.97 4.20
N LYS A 28 4.24 -7.64 2.97
CA LYS A 28 4.66 -6.27 2.63
C LYS A 28 3.54 -5.27 2.84
N PHE A 29 2.33 -5.59 2.40
CA PHE A 29 1.17 -4.72 2.61
C PHE A 29 0.88 -4.49 4.10
N VAL A 30 0.98 -5.51 4.95
CA VAL A 30 0.77 -5.36 6.40
C VAL A 30 1.74 -4.34 7.01
N ILE A 31 3.00 -4.31 6.57
CA ILE A 31 3.98 -3.33 7.04
C ILE A 31 3.55 -1.90 6.66
N PHE A 32 3.15 -1.69 5.40
CA PHE A 32 2.67 -0.38 4.93
C PHE A 32 1.37 0.03 5.63
N LYS A 33 0.42 -0.90 5.76
CA LYS A 33 -0.84 -0.67 6.46
C LYS A 33 -0.58 -0.22 7.89
N ASN A 34 0.22 -0.97 8.65
CA ASN A 34 0.55 -0.60 10.04
C ASN A 34 1.24 0.76 10.14
N THR A 35 2.09 1.10 9.18
CA THR A 35 2.78 2.39 9.15
C THR A 35 1.83 3.55 8.85
N LEU A 36 0.93 3.38 7.88
CA LEU A 36 0.11 4.45 7.33
C LEU A 36 -1.32 4.51 7.90
N GLU A 37 -1.77 3.48 8.63
CA GLU A 37 -3.16 3.38 9.12
C GLU A 37 -3.56 4.56 9.98
N ILE A 38 -2.65 5.10 10.77
CA ILE A 38 -2.96 6.26 11.62
C ILE A 38 -3.41 7.48 10.81
N ILE A 39 -2.96 7.63 9.55
CA ILE A 39 -3.38 8.71 8.67
C ILE A 39 -4.87 8.63 8.37
N THR A 40 -5.45 7.42 8.29
CA THR A 40 -6.90 7.22 8.05
C THR A 40 -7.78 7.81 9.16
N ARG A 41 -7.20 8.09 10.34
CA ARG A 41 -7.89 8.59 11.52
C ARG A 41 -7.75 10.10 11.72
N ILE A 42 -6.99 10.78 10.85
CA ILE A 42 -6.78 12.23 10.92
C ILE A 42 -8.10 12.95 10.68
N LYS A 43 -8.48 13.82 11.61
CA LYS A 43 -9.62 14.73 11.48
C LYS A 43 -9.15 16.12 11.04
N GLU A 44 -10.10 16.96 10.66
CA GLU A 44 -9.80 18.34 10.29
C GLU A 44 -9.12 19.09 11.45
N GLY A 45 -7.99 19.76 11.15
CA GLY A 45 -7.21 20.51 12.13
C GLY A 45 -6.17 19.68 12.89
N ASP A 46 -6.25 18.35 12.83
CA ASP A 46 -5.21 17.46 13.35
C ASP A 46 -3.94 17.58 12.52
N LYS A 47 -2.81 17.49 13.20
CA LYS A 47 -1.50 17.42 12.53
C LYS A 47 -0.88 16.05 12.68
N LEU A 48 -0.02 15.74 11.73
CA LEU A 48 0.75 14.50 11.73
C LEU A 48 2.19 14.76 12.16
N SER A 49 2.72 13.86 12.99
CA SER A 49 4.11 13.85 13.44
C SER A 49 4.66 12.44 13.42
N LYS A 50 5.99 12.31 13.36
CA LYS A 50 6.69 11.03 13.39
C LYS A 50 7.95 11.10 14.24
N THR A 51 8.14 10.09 15.07
CA THR A 51 9.44 9.77 15.68
C THR A 51 9.93 8.48 15.04
N ASP A 52 9.51 7.34 15.58
CA ASP A 52 9.71 6.02 14.98
C ASP A 52 8.46 5.59 14.22
N ILE A 53 7.29 5.87 14.81
CA ILE A 53 5.97 5.65 14.24
C ILE A 53 5.22 6.98 14.09
N TYR A 54 4.25 7.00 13.18
CA TYR A 54 3.35 8.13 13.06
C TYR A 54 2.39 8.21 14.24
N TYR A 55 2.08 9.45 14.65
CA TYR A 55 1.05 9.75 15.62
C TYR A 55 0.31 11.04 15.27
N ILE A 56 -0.91 11.16 15.79
CA ILE A 56 -1.76 12.34 15.61
C ILE A 56 -1.48 13.33 16.74
N ASP A 57 -1.20 14.56 16.35
CA ASP A 57 -1.29 15.72 17.22
C ASP A 57 -2.70 16.31 17.11
N GLU A 58 -3.57 15.89 18.01
CA GLU A 58 -4.97 16.34 18.05
C GLU A 58 -5.06 17.86 18.12
N ILE A 59 -6.04 18.42 17.42
CA ILE A 59 -6.31 19.86 17.47
C ILE A 59 -6.59 20.33 18.91
N GLY A 60 -5.92 21.41 19.32
CA GLY A 60 -6.10 22.00 20.65
C GLY A 60 -4.94 22.88 21.08
N MET A 61 -5.06 23.51 22.26
CA MET A 61 -4.03 24.40 22.80
C MET A 61 -2.69 23.69 23.02
N VAL A 62 -2.72 22.43 23.45
CA VAL A 62 -1.52 21.64 23.72
C VAL A 62 -0.79 21.20 22.45
N GLN A 63 -1.45 21.21 21.28
CA GLN A 63 -0.88 20.79 20.00
C GLN A 63 0.39 21.59 19.65
N LYS A 64 0.37 22.91 19.88
CA LYS A 64 1.51 23.80 19.58
C LYS A 64 2.68 23.56 20.54
N ILE A 65 2.38 23.42 21.83
CA ILE A 65 3.38 23.24 22.90
C ILE A 65 4.10 21.89 22.72
N LYS A 66 3.32 20.82 22.53
CA LYS A 66 3.80 19.45 22.30
C LYS A 66 4.74 19.37 21.08
N ARG A 67 4.35 19.98 19.96
CA ARG A 67 5.16 20.00 18.73
C ARG A 67 6.42 20.84 18.84
N TRP A 68 6.38 21.94 19.59
CA TRP A 68 7.57 22.74 19.87
C TRP A 68 8.59 21.95 20.71
N TRP A 69 8.12 21.27 21.77
CA TRP A 69 8.97 20.48 22.66
C TRP A 69 9.72 19.33 21.93
N TRP A 70 9.10 18.71 20.93
CA TRP A 70 9.74 17.63 20.13
C TRP A 70 10.26 18.08 18.77
N ASN A 71 10.39 19.39 18.52
CA ASN A 71 10.89 19.95 17.26
C ASN A 71 10.17 19.39 16.00
N GLN A 72 8.86 19.15 16.11
CA GLN A 72 8.02 18.61 15.04
C GLN A 72 7.55 19.73 14.12
N ASN A 73 8.41 20.11 13.17
CA ASN A 73 8.14 21.15 12.19
C ASN A 73 7.51 20.59 10.89
N ARG A 74 7.01 21.51 10.06
CA ARG A 74 6.31 21.19 8.79
C ARG A 74 7.24 20.47 7.80
N LYS A 75 8.52 20.85 7.75
CA LYS A 75 9.52 20.22 6.88
C LYS A 75 9.69 18.74 7.24
N LYS A 76 9.75 18.42 8.52
CA LYS A 76 9.84 17.02 8.97
C LYS A 76 8.61 16.22 8.54
N THR A 77 7.40 16.75 8.76
CA THR A 77 6.16 16.12 8.26
C THR A 77 6.20 15.91 6.74
N PHE A 78 6.71 16.88 5.98
CA PHE A 78 6.88 16.74 4.53
C PHE A 78 7.87 15.62 4.18
N ASP A 79 9.04 15.59 4.80
CA ASP A 79 10.11 14.62 4.54
C ASP A 79 9.63 13.20 4.86
N ASP A 80 8.92 13.02 5.97
CA ASP A 80 8.32 11.75 6.39
C ASP A 80 7.27 11.26 5.39
N LEU A 81 6.31 12.11 5.03
CA LEU A 81 5.28 11.79 4.03
C LEU A 81 5.91 11.42 2.69
N ASN A 82 6.88 12.22 2.22
CA ASN A 82 7.57 11.97 0.97
C ASN A 82 8.28 10.61 0.97
N SER A 83 9.02 10.29 2.04
CA SER A 83 9.77 9.03 2.13
C SER A 83 8.85 7.81 2.13
N ASP A 84 7.82 7.81 2.99
CA ASP A 84 6.99 6.63 3.18
C ASP A 84 6.04 6.39 2.02
N PHE A 85 5.46 7.46 1.43
CA PHE A 85 4.60 7.31 0.27
C PHE A 85 5.36 6.98 -1.02
N THR A 86 6.63 7.40 -1.15
CA THR A 86 7.47 6.91 -2.27
C THR A 86 7.63 5.41 -2.20
N LYS A 87 7.96 4.86 -1.02
CA LYS A 87 8.10 3.41 -0.83
C LYS A 87 6.78 2.68 -1.04
N PHE A 88 5.67 3.28 -0.62
CA PHE A 88 4.35 2.69 -0.80
C PHE A 88 3.95 2.67 -2.28
N ALA A 89 4.17 3.77 -3.02
CA ALA A 89 3.95 3.83 -4.46
C ALA A 89 4.78 2.77 -5.21
N ASP A 90 6.07 2.64 -4.90
CA ASP A 90 6.92 1.60 -5.48
C ASP A 90 6.38 0.18 -5.22
N PHE A 91 5.81 -0.05 -4.03
CA PHE A 91 5.16 -1.32 -3.71
C PHE A 91 3.90 -1.53 -4.55
N LEU A 92 3.05 -0.51 -4.68
CA LEU A 92 1.83 -0.55 -5.48
C LEU A 92 2.12 -0.85 -6.96
N ASP A 93 3.13 -0.21 -7.54
CA ASP A 93 3.55 -0.45 -8.92
C ASP A 93 4.02 -1.89 -9.13
N LYS A 94 4.89 -2.38 -8.25
CA LYS A 94 5.37 -3.77 -8.28
C LYS A 94 4.22 -4.76 -8.09
N LEU A 95 3.22 -4.42 -7.29
CA LEU A 95 2.03 -5.25 -7.09
C LEU A 95 1.23 -5.37 -8.40
N LEU A 96 1.05 -4.28 -9.15
CA LEU A 96 0.33 -4.31 -10.43
C LEU A 96 1.12 -5.06 -11.52
N MET A 97 2.43 -4.82 -11.63
CA MET A 97 3.28 -5.53 -12.58
C MET A 97 3.18 -7.05 -12.41
N ASN A 98 3.15 -7.51 -11.16
CA ASN A 98 3.07 -8.92 -10.81
C ASN A 98 1.64 -9.46 -10.68
N PHE A 99 0.61 -8.69 -11.05
CA PHE A 99 -0.79 -9.06 -10.86
C PHE A 99 -1.15 -10.34 -11.64
N LYS A 100 -1.67 -11.35 -10.93
CA LYS A 100 -2.13 -12.62 -11.52
C LYS A 100 -3.66 -12.74 -11.36
N PRO A 101 -4.46 -12.55 -12.43
CA PRO A 101 -5.94 -12.48 -12.33
C PRO A 101 -6.60 -13.80 -11.91
N VAL A 102 -5.91 -14.93 -12.08
CA VAL A 102 -6.42 -16.24 -11.65
C VAL A 102 -6.19 -16.52 -10.16
N ASN A 103 -5.29 -15.77 -9.50
CA ASN A 103 -4.99 -15.96 -8.08
C ASN A 103 -5.99 -15.19 -7.22
N LYS A 104 -6.96 -15.92 -6.65
CA LYS A 104 -8.02 -15.35 -5.78
C LYS A 104 -7.46 -14.61 -4.57
N LYS A 105 -6.37 -15.08 -3.95
CA LYS A 105 -5.74 -14.39 -2.81
C LYS A 105 -5.13 -13.05 -3.23
N TYR A 106 -4.52 -13.01 -4.40
CA TYR A 106 -3.95 -11.78 -4.98
C TYR A 106 -5.04 -10.77 -5.29
N ILE A 107 -6.16 -11.21 -5.88
CA ILE A 107 -7.33 -10.35 -6.12
C ILE A 107 -7.88 -9.79 -4.79
N ALA A 108 -8.02 -10.64 -3.76
CA ALA A 108 -8.49 -10.22 -2.46
C ALA A 108 -7.55 -9.18 -1.82
N LEU A 109 -6.23 -9.39 -1.93
CA LEU A 109 -5.23 -8.42 -1.48
C LEU A 109 -5.37 -7.07 -2.18
N CYS A 110 -5.49 -7.04 -3.52
CA CYS A 110 -5.67 -5.77 -4.25
C CYS A 110 -6.95 -5.04 -3.82
N LYS A 111 -8.06 -5.78 -3.61
CA LYS A 111 -9.30 -5.18 -3.10
C LYS A 111 -9.13 -4.58 -1.70
N GLU A 112 -8.43 -5.28 -0.80
CA GLU A 112 -8.12 -4.77 0.53
C GLU A 112 -7.28 -3.49 0.48
N ILE A 113 -6.27 -3.47 -0.40
CA ILE A 113 -5.44 -2.28 -0.63
C ILE A 113 -6.27 -1.10 -1.14
N ILE A 114 -7.20 -1.33 -2.08
CA ILE A 114 -8.07 -0.27 -2.60
C ILE A 114 -8.97 0.31 -1.52
N LEU A 115 -9.53 -0.53 -0.64
CA LEU A 115 -10.32 -0.06 0.50
C LEU A 115 -9.46 0.78 1.45
N PHE A 116 -8.27 0.29 1.79
CA PHE A 116 -7.32 1.04 2.61
C PHE A 116 -6.93 2.39 1.99
N ILE A 117 -6.71 2.43 0.68
CA ILE A 117 -6.41 3.67 -0.05
C ILE A 117 -7.56 4.67 0.05
N ASN A 118 -8.82 4.22 -0.02
CA ASN A 118 -9.96 5.13 0.12
C ASN A 118 -9.98 5.81 1.49
N ASP A 119 -9.75 5.03 2.55
CA ASP A 119 -9.68 5.55 3.92
C ASP A 119 -8.46 6.49 4.10
N LEU A 120 -7.34 6.14 3.46
CA LEU A 120 -6.11 6.95 3.49
C LEU A 120 -6.31 8.29 2.78
N MET A 121 -7.01 8.32 1.64
CA MET A 121 -7.33 9.54 0.91
C MET A 121 -8.16 10.51 1.76
N ILE A 122 -9.14 10.01 2.52
CA ILE A 122 -9.94 10.85 3.43
C ILE A 122 -9.04 11.54 4.47
N GLY A 123 -8.19 10.75 5.14
CA GLY A 123 -7.24 11.28 6.12
C GLY A 123 -6.25 12.28 5.53
N LEU A 124 -5.78 12.02 4.31
CA LEU A 124 -4.90 12.93 3.57
C LEU A 124 -5.58 14.26 3.21
N TYR A 125 -6.86 14.23 2.81
CA TYR A 125 -7.61 15.47 2.58
C TYR A 125 -7.76 16.30 3.86
N ASN A 126 -8.06 15.65 5.00
CA ASN A 126 -8.12 16.34 6.29
C ASN A 126 -6.76 16.91 6.70
N LEU A 127 -5.67 16.17 6.46
CA LEU A 127 -4.33 16.67 6.72
C LEU A 127 -4.00 17.88 5.84
N LYS A 128 -4.43 17.87 4.57
CA LYS A 128 -4.22 18.97 3.63
C LYS A 128 -4.91 20.25 4.11
N THR A 129 -6.14 20.15 4.62
CA THR A 129 -6.89 21.33 5.11
C THR A 129 -6.27 21.91 6.38
N THR A 130 -5.57 21.11 7.19
CA THR A 130 -4.81 21.61 8.36
C THR A 130 -3.65 22.54 7.99
N TYR A 131 -3.14 22.51 6.75
CA TYR A 131 -2.00 23.32 6.31
C TYR A 131 -2.38 24.32 5.19
N PRO A 132 -3.32 25.26 5.41
CA PRO A 132 -3.81 26.15 4.36
C PRO A 132 -2.69 27.01 3.75
N ASP A 133 -1.76 27.47 4.60
CA ASP A 133 -0.68 28.40 4.23
C ASP A 133 0.64 27.71 3.85
N TYR A 134 0.72 26.38 3.90
CA TYR A 134 1.95 25.65 3.61
C TYR A 134 1.83 24.87 2.30
N LYS A 135 2.12 25.58 1.20
CA LYS A 135 1.98 25.10 -0.18
C LYS A 135 2.69 23.77 -0.43
N GLU A 136 3.90 23.58 0.11
CA GLU A 136 4.70 22.36 -0.12
C GLU A 136 4.02 21.09 0.38
N ILE A 137 3.50 21.09 1.62
CA ILE A 137 2.76 19.92 2.16
C ILE A 137 1.50 19.70 1.35
N ARG A 138 0.75 20.75 1.02
CA ARG A 138 -0.47 20.63 0.23
C ARG A 138 -0.19 19.99 -1.13
N CYS A 139 0.83 20.47 -1.84
CA CYS A 139 1.24 19.91 -3.13
C CYS A 139 1.75 18.47 -2.99
N LYS A 140 2.46 18.14 -1.91
CA LYS A 140 2.91 16.78 -1.64
C LYS A 140 1.72 15.84 -1.40
N ILE A 141 0.75 16.26 -0.60
CA ILE A 141 -0.48 15.49 -0.37
C ILE A 141 -1.25 15.30 -1.68
N ASP A 142 -1.39 16.35 -2.50
CA ASP A 142 -2.05 16.23 -3.80
C ASP A 142 -1.34 15.23 -4.72
N SER A 143 -0.01 15.29 -4.78
CA SER A 143 0.80 14.31 -5.53
C SER A 143 0.58 12.89 -5.03
N ILE A 144 0.53 12.68 -3.71
CA ILE A 144 0.25 11.36 -3.12
C ILE A 144 -1.14 10.88 -3.55
N ILE A 145 -2.16 11.72 -3.38
CA ILE A 145 -3.55 11.37 -3.71
C ILE A 145 -3.68 11.00 -5.20
N LEU A 146 -3.05 11.76 -6.09
CA LEU A 146 -3.04 11.46 -7.53
C LEU A 146 -2.42 10.09 -7.80
N THR A 147 -1.25 9.78 -7.23
CA THR A 147 -0.63 8.45 -7.37
C THR A 147 -1.53 7.32 -6.86
N LEU A 148 -2.26 7.54 -5.76
CA LEU A 148 -3.20 6.55 -5.22
C LEU A 148 -4.43 6.34 -6.14
N ILE A 149 -4.91 7.42 -6.78
CA ILE A 149 -5.97 7.34 -7.80
C ILE A 149 -5.46 6.58 -9.03
N ASP A 150 -4.28 6.92 -9.54
CA ASP A 150 -3.66 6.25 -10.68
C ASP A 150 -3.54 4.75 -10.45
N PHE A 151 -3.09 4.33 -9.25
CA PHE A 151 -3.06 2.90 -8.90
C PHE A 151 -4.43 2.23 -8.97
N LYS A 152 -5.48 2.88 -8.44
CA LYS A 152 -6.85 2.34 -8.47
C LYS A 152 -7.35 2.17 -9.90
N GLU A 153 -7.10 3.14 -10.77
CA GLU A 153 -7.48 3.10 -12.17
C GLU A 153 -6.69 2.02 -12.93
N ASN A 154 -5.37 1.97 -12.74
CA ASN A 154 -4.49 0.98 -13.35
C ASN A 154 -4.83 -0.45 -12.90
N TYR A 155 -5.27 -0.66 -11.66
CA TYR A 155 -5.78 -1.96 -11.22
C TYR A 155 -7.01 -2.40 -12.02
N VAL A 156 -7.99 -1.50 -12.20
CA VAL A 156 -9.22 -1.81 -12.96
C VAL A 156 -8.87 -2.18 -14.39
N GLU A 157 -7.98 -1.42 -15.02
CA GLU A 157 -7.58 -1.66 -16.41
C GLU A 157 -6.75 -2.95 -16.56
N THR A 158 -5.75 -3.15 -15.69
CA THR A 158 -4.94 -4.38 -15.69
C THR A 158 -5.82 -5.62 -15.51
N LYS A 159 -6.84 -5.54 -14.65
CA LYS A 159 -7.78 -6.64 -14.44
C LYS A 159 -8.63 -6.91 -15.69
N ARG A 160 -9.10 -5.87 -16.39
CA ARG A 160 -9.86 -6.03 -17.64
C ARG A 160 -9.02 -6.71 -18.72
N ILE A 161 -7.82 -6.17 -19.00
CA ILE A 161 -6.93 -6.68 -20.05
C ILE A 161 -6.58 -8.16 -19.81
N LYS A 162 -6.18 -8.52 -18.59
CA LYS A 162 -5.74 -9.90 -18.32
C LYS A 162 -6.89 -10.90 -18.31
N ASN A 163 -8.12 -10.49 -17.96
CA ASN A 163 -9.31 -11.34 -18.10
C ASN A 163 -9.61 -11.63 -19.57
N SER A 164 -9.64 -10.61 -20.42
CA SER A 164 -9.86 -10.78 -21.87
C SER A 164 -8.84 -11.72 -22.51
N ASN A 165 -7.55 -11.58 -22.15
CA ASN A 165 -6.50 -12.47 -22.65
C ASN A 165 -6.70 -13.93 -22.20
N SER A 166 -7.14 -14.16 -20.96
CA SER A 166 -7.39 -15.52 -20.47
C SER A 166 -8.54 -16.22 -21.20
N GLU A 167 -9.60 -15.48 -21.55
CA GLU A 167 -10.73 -15.99 -22.33
C GLU A 167 -10.31 -16.34 -23.77
N ILE A 168 -9.51 -15.49 -24.41
CA ILE A 168 -8.98 -15.72 -25.76
C ILE A 168 -8.10 -16.98 -25.79
N SER A 169 -7.21 -17.16 -24.81
CA SER A 169 -6.36 -18.36 -24.72
C SER A 169 -7.17 -19.63 -24.53
N GLN A 170 -8.23 -19.62 -23.71
CA GLN A 170 -9.09 -20.78 -23.51
C GLN A 170 -9.84 -21.17 -24.79
N ARG A 171 -10.33 -20.19 -25.55
CA ARG A 171 -11.00 -20.44 -26.83
C ARG A 171 -10.06 -21.08 -27.85
N ARG A 172 -8.82 -20.58 -27.99
CA ARG A 172 -7.83 -21.18 -28.92
C ARG A 172 -7.59 -22.66 -28.62
N ASN A 173 -7.35 -23.00 -27.35
CA ASN A 173 -7.10 -24.38 -26.94
C ASN A 173 -8.31 -25.32 -27.14
N SER A 174 -9.54 -24.80 -27.20
CA SER A 174 -10.74 -25.61 -27.49
C SER A 174 -10.98 -25.89 -28.98
N PHE A 175 -10.31 -25.17 -29.88
CA PHE A 175 -10.39 -25.42 -31.33
C PHE A 175 -9.28 -26.37 -31.84
N ASP A 176 -8.25 -26.62 -31.03
CA ASP A 176 -7.13 -27.51 -31.35
C ASP A 176 -7.32 -28.96 -30.83
N LEU A 177 -8.53 -29.30 -30.35
CA LEU A 177 -8.96 -30.64 -29.90
C LEU A 177 -10.09 -31.17 -30.79
#